data_AF-A0A817M3S4-F1
#
_entry.id   AF-A0A817M3S4-F1
#
_cell.length_a   1.000
_cell.length_b   1.000
_cell.length_c   1.000
_cell.angle_alpha   90.00
_cell.angle_beta   90.00
_cell.angle_gamma   90.00
#
_symmetry.space_group_name_H-M   'P 1'
#
loop_
_entity.id
_entity.type
_entity.pdbx_description
1 polymer ?
#
loop_
_entity_poly.entity_id
_entity_poly.type
_entity_poly.pdbx_seq_one_letter_code
_entity_poly.pdbx_strand_id
1 'polypeptide(L)'
;MKHDGSQVKMRDLRLGDLLLTAYAIENNRIRFQQSPLLGLDIYQKYKNDSPVRYLEIHTNSSSATSPFHITPTNSLLVTKKGESKSRYIFAQEVNIEDYLHSITDDYEFSISSQVTHIKPVVLFDAYAPLTLEGNFIVNNFVVSCYGTFSHSTGHLVKMPRRWLLYYLYFKL
;
A
#
# COMPACT_ATOMS: atom_id res chain seq x y z
N MET A 1 -7.39 1.23 4.70
CA MET A 1 -8.40 2.21 5.11
C MET A 1 -9.59 2.10 4.17
N LYS A 2 -10.83 2.17 4.69
CA LYS A 2 -12.04 2.19 3.87
C LYS A 2 -12.32 3.60 3.33
N HIS A 3 -13.17 3.69 2.32
CA HIS A 3 -13.52 4.97 1.68
C HIS A 3 -14.16 6.02 2.62
N ASP A 4 -14.74 5.57 3.75
CA ASP A 4 -15.39 6.40 4.77
C ASP A 4 -14.41 6.87 5.86
N GLY A 5 -13.10 6.64 5.66
CA GLY A 5 -12.05 6.93 6.64
C GLY A 5 -11.91 5.88 7.74
N SER A 6 -12.82 4.90 7.83
CA SER A 6 -12.73 3.87 8.86
C SER A 6 -11.51 2.97 8.65
N GLN A 7 -10.87 2.60 9.75
CA GLN A 7 -9.74 1.69 9.75
C GLN A 7 -10.21 0.26 10.00
N VAL A 8 -9.75 -0.66 9.14
CA VAL A 8 -10.03 -2.09 9.23
C VAL A 8 -8.72 -2.84 9.09
N LYS A 9 -8.56 -3.91 9.87
CA LYS A 9 -7.39 -4.79 9.74
C LYS A 9 -7.46 -5.52 8.40
N MET A 10 -6.31 -5.75 7.76
CA MET A 10 -6.27 -6.44 6.47
C MET A 10 -6.93 -7.82 6.49
N ARG A 11 -6.81 -8.56 7.60
CA ARG A 11 -7.42 -9.88 7.78
C ARG A 11 -8.95 -9.88 7.78
N ASP A 12 -9.55 -8.73 8.06
CA ASP A 12 -11.00 -8.55 8.22
C ASP A 12 -11.62 -7.94 6.94
N LEU A 13 -10.81 -7.66 5.92
CA LEU A 13 -11.25 -7.19 4.61
C LEU A 13 -12.07 -8.24 3.87
N ARG A 14 -13.13 -7.79 3.19
CA ARG A 14 -14.02 -8.64 2.38
C ARG A 14 -14.06 -8.15 0.94
N LEU A 15 -14.28 -9.09 0.01
CA LEU A 15 -14.49 -8.74 -1.40
C LEU A 15 -15.64 -7.74 -1.51
N GLY A 16 -15.44 -6.71 -2.31
CA GLY A 16 -16.40 -5.60 -2.47
C GLY A 16 -16.29 -4.50 -1.42
N ASP A 17 -15.49 -4.65 -0.36
CA ASP A 17 -15.20 -3.53 0.54
C ASP A 17 -14.64 -2.35 -0.27
N LEU A 18 -15.22 -1.16 -0.07
CA LEU A 18 -14.76 0.07 -0.72
C LEU A 18 -13.57 0.64 0.04
N LEU A 19 -12.42 0.62 -0.63
CA LEU A 19 -11.14 1.10 -0.11
C LEU A 19 -10.77 2.44 -0.73
N LEU A 20 -10.04 3.25 0.03
CA LEU A 20 -9.43 4.46 -0.48
C LEU A 20 -8.19 4.09 -1.31
N THR A 21 -8.12 4.57 -2.55
CA THR A 21 -7.02 4.32 -3.49
C THR A 21 -6.55 5.64 -4.12
N ALA A 22 -5.27 5.70 -4.47
CA ALA A 22 -4.69 6.83 -5.19
C ALA A 22 -4.85 6.59 -6.70
N TYR A 23 -5.48 7.51 -7.42
CA TYR A 23 -5.64 7.39 -8.88
C TYR A 23 -4.76 8.34 -9.68
N ALA A 24 -4.34 9.46 -9.09
CA ALA A 24 -3.45 10.41 -9.72
C ALA A 24 -2.51 11.07 -8.71
N ILE A 25 -1.34 11.46 -9.18
CA ILE A 25 -0.36 12.25 -8.44
C ILE A 25 -0.07 13.49 -9.27
N GLU A 26 -0.50 14.65 -8.79
CA GLU A 26 -0.37 15.94 -9.47
C GLU A 26 0.28 16.93 -8.51
N ASN A 27 1.42 17.52 -8.89
CA ASN A 27 2.13 18.51 -8.08
C ASN A 27 2.38 18.05 -6.63
N ASN A 28 2.82 16.80 -6.44
CA ASN A 28 3.01 16.13 -5.15
C ASN A 28 1.75 16.04 -4.26
N ARG A 29 0.56 16.29 -4.84
CA ARG A 29 -0.73 16.00 -4.23
C ARG A 29 -1.28 14.71 -4.80
N ILE A 30 -1.85 13.91 -3.94
CA ILE A 30 -2.43 12.62 -4.32
C ILE A 30 -3.93 12.82 -4.41
N ARG A 31 -4.50 12.40 -5.52
CA ARG A 31 -5.95 12.38 -5.69
C ARG A 31 -6.45 10.98 -5.35
N PHE A 32 -7.47 10.93 -4.51
CA PHE A 32 -8.05 9.70 -4.02
C PHE A 32 -9.39 9.41 -4.66
N GLN A 33 -9.69 8.13 -4.84
CA GLN A 33 -11.00 7.64 -5.20
C GLN A 33 -11.34 6.39 -4.38
N GLN A 34 -12.60 5.98 -4.44
CA GLN A 34 -13.05 4.72 -3.87
C GLN A 34 -12.92 3.60 -4.89
N SER A 35 -12.55 2.41 -4.41
CA SER A 35 -12.40 1.23 -5.25
C SER A 35 -12.77 -0.04 -4.50
N PRO A 36 -13.51 -0.96 -5.13
CA PRO A 36 -13.84 -2.23 -4.51
C PRO A 36 -12.60 -3.11 -4.38
N LEU A 37 -12.51 -3.83 -3.27
CA LEU A 37 -11.59 -4.94 -3.14
C LEU A 37 -12.00 -6.07 -4.11
N LEU A 38 -11.15 -6.33 -5.11
CA LEU A 38 -11.39 -7.33 -6.15
C LEU A 38 -10.90 -8.72 -5.76
N GLY A 39 -9.90 -8.78 -4.89
CA GLY A 39 -9.26 -10.03 -4.48
C GLY A 39 -8.43 -9.84 -3.22
N LEU A 40 -8.29 -10.90 -2.44
CA LEU A 40 -7.38 -10.94 -1.32
C LEU A 40 -6.46 -12.14 -1.51
N ASP A 41 -5.25 -11.89 -2.02
CA ASP A 41 -4.22 -12.92 -2.07
C ASP A 41 -3.64 -13.03 -0.65
N ILE A 42 -3.88 -14.16 0.01
CA ILE A 42 -3.28 -14.45 1.32
C ILE A 42 -2.09 -15.37 1.05
N TYR A 43 -0.89 -14.81 1.06
CA TYR A 43 0.32 -15.58 0.79
C TYR A 43 0.59 -16.57 1.91
N GLN A 44 0.28 -16.21 3.15
CA GLN A 44 0.36 -17.10 4.31
C GLN A 44 -0.75 -16.77 5.32
N LYS A 45 -1.61 -17.77 5.57
CA LYS A 45 -2.65 -17.75 6.60
C LYS A 45 -2.32 -18.88 7.57
N TYR A 46 -1.95 -18.57 8.81
CA TYR A 46 -1.79 -19.58 9.88
C TYR A 46 -0.87 -20.78 9.55
N LYS A 47 0.26 -20.57 8.88
CA LYS A 47 1.34 -21.58 8.83
C LYS A 47 2.46 -21.12 9.76
N ASN A 48 2.41 -21.59 11.01
CA ASN A 48 3.38 -21.24 12.06
C ASN A 48 4.84 -21.55 11.71
N ASP A 49 5.10 -22.37 10.68
CA ASP A 49 6.45 -22.84 10.35
C ASP A 49 7.18 -22.02 9.28
N SER A 50 6.53 -21.01 8.68
CA SER A 50 7.14 -20.22 7.59
C SER A 50 7.14 -18.72 7.91
N PRO A 51 8.14 -18.20 8.64
CA PRO A 51 8.25 -16.77 8.88
C PRO A 51 8.35 -15.96 7.58
N VAL A 52 7.63 -14.84 7.51
CA VAL A 52 7.72 -13.85 6.42
C VAL A 52 8.63 -12.70 6.86
N ARG A 53 9.56 -12.31 5.97
CA ARG A 53 10.43 -11.15 6.21
C ARG A 53 9.70 -9.86 5.90
N TYR A 54 9.74 -8.95 6.85
CA TYR A 54 9.17 -7.62 6.78
C TYR A 54 10.24 -6.57 7.07
N LEU A 55 10.01 -5.36 6.58
CA LEU A 55 10.67 -4.15 7.02
C LEU A 55 9.72 -3.40 7.95
N GLU A 56 10.20 -3.04 9.12
CA GLU A 56 9.55 -2.12 10.03
C GLU A 56 10.11 -0.72 9.80
N ILE A 57 9.27 0.16 9.24
CA ILE A 57 9.63 1.53 8.89
C ILE A 57 8.99 2.50 9.89
N HIS A 58 9.83 3.34 10.49
CA HIS A 58 9.41 4.44 11.35
C HIS A 58 9.55 5.75 10.60
N THR A 59 8.58 6.64 10.79
CA THR A 59 8.62 7.99 10.22
C THR A 59 8.49 9.04 11.32
N ASN A 60 8.85 10.28 11.01
CA ASN A 60 8.64 11.42 11.92
C ASN A 60 7.19 11.95 11.92
N SER A 61 6.25 11.19 11.34
CA SER A 61 4.86 11.60 11.21
C SER A 61 4.15 11.55 12.55
N SER A 62 3.57 12.68 12.97
CA SER A 62 2.76 12.75 14.20
C SER A 62 1.48 11.92 14.13
N SER A 63 1.01 11.56 12.93
CA SER A 63 -0.18 10.75 12.70
C SER A 63 0.11 9.24 12.63
N ALA A 64 1.38 8.82 12.58
CA ALA A 64 1.76 7.40 12.61
C ALA A 64 2.05 6.94 14.04
N THR A 65 1.04 6.45 14.75
CA THR A 65 1.16 5.91 16.12
C THR A 65 1.77 4.51 16.20
N SER A 66 1.99 3.86 15.06
CA SER A 66 2.61 2.53 14.98
C SER A 66 3.55 2.45 13.79
N PRO A 67 4.62 1.64 13.88
CA PRO A 67 5.52 1.49 12.77
C PRO A 67 4.84 0.75 11.61
N PHE A 68 5.23 1.10 10.40
CA PHE A 68 4.66 0.53 9.20
C PHE A 68 5.41 -0.74 8.78
N HIS A 69 4.70 -1.86 8.71
CA HIS A 69 5.27 -3.15 8.29
C HIS A 69 4.94 -3.44 6.83
N ILE A 70 5.98 -3.68 6.04
CA ILE A 70 5.84 -4.02 4.61
C ILE A 70 6.86 -5.06 4.17
N THR A 71 6.53 -5.92 3.20
CA THR A 71 7.54 -6.86 2.67
C THR A 71 8.56 -6.13 1.78
N PRO A 72 9.83 -6.58 1.74
CA PRO A 72 10.90 -5.95 0.96
C PRO A 72 10.57 -5.66 -0.51
N THR A 73 9.71 -6.49 -1.11
CA THR A 73 9.40 -6.47 -2.54
C THR A 73 8.09 -5.73 -2.87
N ASN A 74 7.32 -5.28 -1.87
CA ASN A 74 6.19 -4.38 -2.12
C ASN A 74 6.68 -2.98 -2.45
N SER A 75 6.01 -2.31 -3.41
CA SER A 75 6.35 -0.94 -3.76
C SER A 75 5.59 0.11 -2.93
N LEU A 76 6.30 1.17 -2.53
CA LEU A 76 5.78 2.35 -1.85
C LEU A 76 5.93 3.57 -2.73
N LEU A 77 5.01 4.53 -2.58
CA LEU A 77 5.20 5.85 -3.18
C LEU A 77 6.17 6.67 -2.33
N VAL A 78 7.35 6.96 -2.89
CA VAL A 78 8.46 7.59 -2.19
C VAL A 78 9.03 8.74 -2.98
N THR A 79 9.42 9.80 -2.29
CA THR A 79 10.32 10.84 -2.80
C THR A 79 11.68 10.65 -2.16
N LYS A 80 12.72 10.39 -2.96
CA LYS A 80 14.08 10.20 -2.44
C LYS A 80 14.63 11.49 -1.85
N LYS A 81 15.52 11.38 -0.85
CA LYS A 81 16.25 12.55 -0.33
C LYS A 81 16.93 13.31 -1.47
N GLY A 82 16.60 14.59 -1.62
CA GLY A 82 17.16 15.47 -2.66
C GLY A 82 16.47 15.37 -4.03
N GLU A 83 15.49 14.49 -4.20
CA GLU A 83 14.61 14.47 -5.39
C GLU A 83 13.35 15.30 -5.16
N SER A 84 12.79 15.85 -6.23
CA SER A 84 11.52 16.61 -6.20
C SER A 84 10.31 15.78 -6.64
N LYS A 85 10.56 14.64 -7.29
CA LYS A 85 9.53 13.79 -7.89
C LYS A 85 9.35 12.51 -7.09
N SER A 86 8.10 12.17 -6.85
CA SER A 86 7.70 10.92 -6.20
C SER A 86 7.60 9.79 -7.23
N ARG A 87 7.97 8.58 -6.83
CA ARG A 87 7.88 7.37 -7.66
C ARG A 87 7.65 6.13 -6.79
N TYR A 88 7.08 5.10 -7.40
CA TYR A 88 6.97 3.80 -6.76
C TYR A 88 8.33 3.11 -6.76
N ILE A 89 8.83 2.75 -5.58
CA ILE A 89 10.07 1.97 -5.39
C ILE A 89 9.81 0.81 -4.43
N PHE A 90 10.59 -0.26 -4.52
CA PHE A 90 10.48 -1.36 -3.57
C PHE A 90 10.86 -0.93 -2.16
N ALA A 91 10.19 -1.50 -1.15
CA ALA A 91 10.41 -1.15 0.25
C ALA A 91 11.87 -1.38 0.68
N GLN A 92 12.55 -2.38 0.13
CA GLN A 92 13.97 -2.64 0.39
C GLN A 92 14.91 -1.55 -0.14
N GLU A 93 14.44 -0.74 -1.09
CA GLU A 93 15.23 0.36 -1.64
C GLU A 93 15.02 1.65 -0.85
N VAL A 94 14.09 1.70 0.12
CA VAL A 94 13.85 2.88 0.96
C VAL A 94 15.02 3.09 1.91
N ASN A 95 15.50 4.33 1.99
CA ASN A 95 16.57 4.73 2.89
C ASN A 95 16.05 5.64 4.01
N ILE A 96 16.81 5.72 5.10
CA ILE A 96 16.61 6.76 6.11
C ILE A 96 16.74 8.13 5.42
N GLU A 97 15.91 9.09 5.85
CA GLU A 97 15.73 10.43 5.27
C GLU A 97 14.94 10.50 3.95
N ASP A 98 14.57 9.37 3.33
CA ASP A 98 13.57 9.38 2.25
C ASP A 98 12.19 9.79 2.79
N TYR A 99 11.30 10.21 1.89
CA TYR A 99 9.96 10.67 2.25
C TYR A 99 8.89 9.72 1.74
N LEU A 100 8.13 9.15 2.66
CA LEU A 100 6.94 8.37 2.34
C LEU A 100 5.73 9.29 2.21
N HIS A 101 4.89 9.01 1.21
CA HIS A 101 3.66 9.76 1.05
C HIS A 101 2.55 9.18 1.93
N SER A 102 2.16 9.97 2.93
CA SER A 102 1.07 9.65 3.85
C SER A 102 -0.12 10.58 3.68
N ILE A 103 -1.32 10.12 4.01
CA ILE A 103 -2.52 10.96 4.08
C ILE A 103 -2.69 11.61 5.44
N THR A 104 -3.23 12.83 5.45
CA THR A 104 -3.74 13.48 6.67
C THR A 104 -5.07 12.87 7.12
N ASP A 105 -5.43 13.14 8.37
CA ASP A 105 -6.71 12.72 8.95
C ASP A 105 -7.91 13.33 8.20
N ASP A 106 -7.70 14.45 7.51
CA ASP A 106 -8.70 15.13 6.68
C ASP A 106 -8.82 14.51 5.26
N TYR A 107 -7.98 13.52 4.91
CA TYR A 107 -7.94 12.84 3.61
C TYR A 107 -7.65 13.72 2.38
N GLU A 108 -7.35 15.00 2.59
CA GLU A 108 -7.17 15.97 1.51
C GLU A 108 -5.71 16.11 1.04
N PHE A 109 -4.73 15.80 1.89
CA PHE A 109 -3.33 16.09 1.61
C PHE A 109 -2.41 14.89 1.76
N SER A 110 -1.45 14.80 0.84
CA SER A 110 -0.25 13.99 1.03
C SER A 110 0.74 14.79 1.87
N ILE A 111 1.03 14.34 3.08
CA ILE A 111 2.20 14.78 3.84
C ILE A 111 3.36 13.84 3.51
N SER A 112 4.53 14.41 3.26
CA SER A 112 5.78 13.68 3.17
C SER A 112 6.27 13.36 4.59
N SER A 113 6.11 12.10 4.99
CA SER A 113 6.62 11.58 6.26
C SER A 113 8.05 11.11 6.07
N GLN A 114 9.01 11.76 6.74
CA GLN A 114 10.42 11.40 6.61
C GLN A 114 10.70 10.10 7.35
N VAL A 115 11.40 9.16 6.70
CA VAL A 115 11.85 7.91 7.31
C VAL A 115 12.97 8.19 8.30
N THR A 116 12.78 7.78 9.55
CA THR A 116 13.74 8.00 10.64
C THR A 116 14.48 6.72 11.00
N HIS A 117 13.86 5.56 10.82
CA HIS A 117 14.45 4.27 11.16
C HIS A 117 13.85 3.15 10.31
N ILE A 118 14.67 2.17 9.96
CA ILE A 118 14.27 0.96 9.25
C ILE A 118 14.96 -0.22 9.93
N LYS A 119 14.21 -1.27 10.25
CA LYS A 119 14.79 -2.53 10.72
C LYS A 119 14.06 -3.75 10.13
N PRO A 120 14.76 -4.86 9.92
CA PRO A 120 14.13 -6.10 9.53
C PRO A 120 13.34 -6.69 10.71
N VAL A 121 12.14 -7.18 10.44
CA VAL A 121 11.33 -7.94 11.39
C VAL A 121 10.75 -9.18 10.71
N VAL A 122 10.31 -10.14 11.51
CA VAL A 122 9.71 -11.37 11.04
C VAL A 122 8.29 -11.46 11.57
N LEU A 123 7.33 -11.65 10.67
CA LEU A 123 5.91 -11.81 10.98
C LEU A 123 5.37 -13.11 10.36
N PHE A 124 4.23 -13.58 10.85
CA PHE A 124 3.66 -14.88 10.47
C PHE A 124 2.43 -14.79 9.56
N ASP A 125 1.97 -13.58 9.26
CA ASP A 125 0.82 -13.33 8.41
C ASP A 125 1.21 -12.37 7.28
N ALA A 126 0.76 -12.66 6.05
CA ALA A 126 0.98 -11.81 4.89
C ALA A 126 -0.26 -11.72 3.98
N TYR A 127 -0.79 -10.50 3.86
CA TYR A 127 -1.98 -10.17 3.09
C TYR A 127 -1.63 -9.25 1.92
N ALA A 128 -2.15 -9.55 0.74
CA ALA A 128 -1.99 -8.74 -0.47
C ALA A 128 -3.36 -8.50 -1.12
N PRO A 129 -4.12 -7.49 -0.64
CA PRO A 129 -5.37 -7.09 -1.25
C PRO A 129 -5.13 -6.47 -2.63
N LEU A 130 -6.03 -6.72 -3.56
CA LEU A 130 -6.01 -6.25 -4.94
C LEU A 130 -7.21 -5.36 -5.22
N THR A 131 -6.95 -4.12 -5.64
CA THR A 131 -7.94 -3.12 -6.06
C THR A 131 -7.90 -2.88 -7.58
N LEU A 132 -8.86 -2.08 -8.08
CA LEU A 132 -8.90 -1.66 -9.48
C LEU A 132 -7.83 -0.62 -9.84
N GLU A 133 -7.21 0.07 -8.89
CA GLU A 133 -6.13 1.03 -9.15
C GLU A 133 -4.76 0.41 -8.86
N GLY A 134 -4.72 -0.83 -8.36
CA GLY A 134 -3.48 -1.54 -8.07
C GLY A 134 -2.69 -0.90 -6.93
N ASN A 135 -3.33 -0.08 -6.11
CA ASN A 135 -2.81 0.50 -4.89
C ASN A 135 -3.96 0.78 -3.91
N PHE A 136 -3.62 1.04 -2.66
CA PHE A 136 -4.57 1.39 -1.60
C PHE A 136 -3.82 1.99 -0.40
N ILE A 137 -4.58 2.51 0.58
CA ILE A 137 -4.00 3.13 1.78
C ILE A 137 -3.89 2.15 2.95
N VAL A 138 -2.68 2.04 3.51
CA VAL A 138 -2.34 1.21 4.69
C VAL A 138 -1.60 2.04 5.72
N ASN A 139 -2.10 2.10 6.96
CA ASN A 139 -1.53 2.92 8.04
C ASN A 139 -1.18 4.33 7.54
N ASN A 140 -2.10 4.93 6.80
CA ASN A 140 -2.01 6.23 6.15
C ASN A 140 -1.00 6.33 5.00
N PHE A 141 -0.28 5.28 4.60
CA PHE A 141 0.65 5.29 3.47
C PHE A 141 0.05 4.70 2.19
N VAL A 142 0.47 5.23 1.04
CA VAL A 142 0.09 4.71 -0.28
C VAL A 142 0.97 3.53 -0.66
N VAL A 143 0.35 2.36 -0.83
CA VAL A 143 1.06 1.10 -1.10
C VAL A 143 0.56 0.47 -2.40
N SER A 144 1.50 -0.01 -3.22
CA SER A 144 1.18 -0.79 -4.41
C SER A 144 0.70 -2.20 -4.04
N CYS A 145 -0.36 -2.68 -4.70
CA CYS A 145 -0.85 -4.06 -4.59
C CYS A 145 0.13 -5.08 -5.19
N TYR A 146 1.14 -4.63 -5.94
CA TYR A 146 2.07 -5.49 -6.66
C TYR A 146 3.32 -5.74 -5.82
N GLY A 147 3.31 -6.87 -5.10
CA GLY A 147 4.40 -7.28 -4.20
C GLY A 147 5.64 -7.84 -4.88
N THR A 148 5.66 -8.01 -6.21
CA THR A 148 6.77 -8.66 -6.95
C THR A 148 7.13 -7.98 -8.27
N PHE A 149 6.40 -6.94 -8.65
CA PHE A 149 6.61 -6.22 -9.90
C PHE A 149 6.63 -4.73 -9.58
N SER A 150 7.41 -3.97 -10.37
CA SER A 150 7.28 -2.51 -10.36
C SER A 150 5.80 -2.16 -10.59
N HIS A 151 5.34 -1.03 -10.05
CA HIS A 151 3.92 -0.68 -10.12
C HIS A 151 3.38 -0.70 -11.57
N SER A 152 4.17 -0.18 -12.53
CA SER A 152 3.82 -0.19 -13.96
C SER A 152 3.77 -1.60 -14.56
N THR A 153 4.75 -2.46 -14.26
CA THR A 153 4.77 -3.85 -14.74
C THR A 153 3.65 -4.67 -14.10
N GLY A 154 3.36 -4.43 -12.82
CA GLY A 154 2.29 -5.10 -12.09
C GLY A 154 0.92 -4.81 -12.69
N HIS A 155 0.66 -3.56 -13.11
CA HIS A 155 -0.55 -3.21 -13.86
C HIS A 155 -0.68 -4.03 -15.13
N LEU A 156 0.37 -4.09 -15.95
CA LEU A 156 0.35 -4.83 -17.23
C LEU A 156 0.06 -6.32 -17.02
N VAL A 157 0.74 -6.95 -16.06
CA VAL A 157 0.63 -8.40 -15.80
C VAL A 157 -0.71 -8.76 -15.15
N LYS A 158 -1.22 -7.92 -14.24
CA LYS A 158 -2.45 -8.21 -13.48
C LYS A 158 -3.72 -7.64 -14.12
N MET A 159 -3.61 -6.84 -15.19
CA MET A 159 -4.77 -6.24 -15.89
C MET A 159 -5.82 -7.28 -16.30
N PRO A 160 -5.45 -8.41 -16.96
CA PRO A 160 -6.45 -9.40 -17.38
C PRO A 160 -7.23 -10.00 -16.20
N ARG A 161 -6.51 -10.32 -15.11
CA ARG A 161 -7.11 -10.84 -13.88
C ARG A 161 -8.04 -9.82 -13.21
N ARG A 162 -7.67 -8.54 -13.18
CA ARG A 162 -8.50 -7.47 -12.60
C ARG A 162 -9.79 -7.27 -13.39
N TRP A 163 -9.71 -7.24 -14.71
CA TRP A 163 -10.89 -7.12 -15.56
C TRP A 163 -11.85 -8.30 -15.40
N LEU A 164 -11.32 -9.53 -15.39
CA LEU A 164 -12.12 -10.74 -15.17
C LEU A 164 -12.82 -10.73 -13.80
N LEU A 165 -12.08 -10.43 -12.72
CA LEU A 165 -12.66 -10.38 -11.37
C LEU A 165 -13.72 -9.27 -11.25
N TYR A 166 -13.46 -8.09 -11.81
CA TYR A 166 -14.44 -7.02 -11.81
C TYR A 166 -15.74 -7.43 -12.51
N TYR A 167 -15.62 -8.05 -13.69
CA TYR A 167 -16.79 -8.49 -14.46
C TYR A 167 -17.59 -9.58 -13.74
N LEU A 168 -16.92 -10.60 -13.19
CA LEU A 168 -17.56 -11.73 -12.53
C LEU A 168 -18.30 -11.36 -11.25
N TYR A 169 -17.77 -10.42 -10.47
CA TYR A 169 -18.28 -10.13 -9.12
C TYR A 169 -19.14 -8.87 -9.03
N PHE A 170 -19.02 -7.93 -9.97
CA PHE A 170 -19.63 -6.60 -9.84
C PHE A 170 -20.38 -6.13 -11.09
N LYS A 171 -20.46 -6.94 -12.14
CA LYS A 171 -21.16 -6.58 -13.39
C LYS A 171 -22.27 -7.56 -13.81
N LEU A 172 -22.84 -8.28 -12.84
CA LEU A 172 -24.10 -9.02 -12.96
C LEU A 172 -25.17 -8.37 -12.07
#